data_AF-A0A950DEF2-F1
#
_entry.id   AF-A0A950DEF2-F1
#
_cell.length_a   1.000
_cell.length_b   1.000
_cell.length_c   1.000
_cell.angle_alpha   90.00
_cell.angle_beta   90.00
_cell.angle_gamma   90.00
#
_symmetry.space_group_name_H-M   'P 1'
#
loop_
_entity.id
_entity.type
_entity.pdbx_description
1 polymer ?
#
loop_
_entity_poly.entity_id
_entity_poly.type
_entity_poly.pdbx_seq_one_letter_code
_entity_poly.pdbx_strand_id
1 'polypeptide(L)'
;MEQDVEIYTPERIAQFLLNNSVTKEGYDDACEEVRKLGFDPAEVPHTDPNMRESLPTNEEFDREIELIQEKLKRRLSSDSQS
;
A
#
# COMPACT_ATOMS: atom_id res chain seq x y z
N MET A 1 -17.67 21.51 14.20
CA MET A 1 -16.44 21.39 13.40
C MET A 1 -16.90 21.09 12.00
N GLU A 2 -16.68 22.01 11.07
CA GLU A 2 -16.92 21.76 9.65
C GLU A 2 -15.82 20.78 9.21
N GLN A 3 -16.20 19.59 8.72
CA GLN A 3 -15.23 18.68 8.10
C GLN A 3 -15.02 19.18 6.67
N ASP A 4 -13.80 19.60 6.35
CA ASP A 4 -13.42 19.89 4.97
C ASP A 4 -13.55 18.61 4.14
N VAL A 5 -14.36 18.65 3.10
CA VAL A 5 -14.55 17.53 2.18
C VAL A 5 -13.30 17.41 1.31
N GLU A 6 -12.57 16.30 1.44
CA GLU A 6 -11.42 16.03 0.57
C GLU A 6 -11.91 15.73 -0.85
N ILE A 7 -11.52 16.57 -1.82
CA ILE A 7 -11.85 16.38 -3.23
C ILE A 7 -10.78 15.50 -3.86
N TYR A 8 -11.17 14.28 -4.26
CA TYR A 8 -10.30 13.34 -4.97
C TYR A 8 -10.28 13.66 -6.47
N THR A 9 -9.47 14.63 -6.86
CA THR A 9 -9.14 14.87 -8.27
C THR A 9 -8.45 13.65 -8.88
N PRO A 10 -8.46 13.46 -10.22
CA PRO A 10 -7.74 12.36 -10.86
C PRO A 10 -6.25 12.33 -10.49
N GLU A 11 -5.62 13.50 -10.34
CA GLU A 11 -4.24 13.62 -9.86
C GLU A 11 -4.10 13.12 -8.42
N ARG A 12 -5.03 13.50 -7.53
CA ARG A 12 -5.02 13.03 -6.14
C ARG A 12 -5.21 11.52 -6.03
N ILE A 13 -6.06 10.94 -6.89
CA ILE A 13 -6.23 9.49 -7.00
C ILE A 13 -4.92 8.84 -7.47
N ALA A 14 -4.26 9.40 -8.48
CA ALA A 14 -2.97 8.91 -8.95
C ALA A 14 -1.90 8.92 -7.84
N GLN A 15 -1.80 10.02 -7.08
CA GLN A 15 -0.91 10.11 -5.91
C GLN A 15 -1.27 9.06 -4.85
N PHE A 16 -2.55 8.85 -4.59
CA PHE A 16 -3.02 7.90 -3.60
C PHE A 16 -2.65 6.46 -3.98
N LEU A 17 -2.85 6.08 -5.24
CA LEU A 17 -2.52 4.75 -5.75
C LEU A 17 -1.03 4.43 -5.55
N LEU A 18 -0.14 5.34 -5.95
CA LEU A 18 1.31 5.12 -5.83
C LEU A 18 1.79 5.06 -4.37
N ASN A 19 1.28 5.97 -3.51
CA ASN A 19 1.73 6.05 -2.11
C ASN A 19 1.18 4.93 -1.21
N ASN A 20 0.15 4.20 -1.63
CA ASN A 20 -0.47 3.14 -0.81
C ASN A 20 -0.18 1.72 -1.32
N SER A 21 0.67 1.58 -2.34
CA SER A 21 1.16 0.26 -2.73
C SER A 21 1.99 -0.35 -1.61
N VAL A 22 1.69 -1.61 -1.29
CA VAL A 22 2.35 -2.36 -0.20
C VAL A 22 3.27 -3.48 -0.71
N THR A 23 3.24 -3.75 -2.02
CA THR A 23 4.10 -4.72 -2.69
C THR A 23 4.61 -4.16 -4.01
N LYS A 24 5.70 -4.73 -4.53
CA LYS A 24 6.27 -4.42 -5.84
C LYS A 24 5.24 -4.55 -6.95
N GLU A 25 4.55 -5.68 -7.00
CA GLU A 25 3.52 -5.97 -7.99
C GLU A 25 2.33 -5.01 -7.83
N GLY A 26 1.92 -4.71 -6.60
CA GLY A 26 0.88 -3.71 -6.34
C GLY A 26 1.28 -2.29 -6.75
N TYR A 27 2.57 -1.95 -6.72
CA TYR A 27 3.09 -0.70 -7.26
C TYR A 27 3.08 -0.69 -8.80
N ASP A 28 3.42 -1.82 -9.42
CA ASP A 28 3.36 -1.97 -10.87
C ASP A 28 1.92 -1.84 -11.39
N ASP A 29 0.95 -2.48 -10.72
CA ASP A 29 -0.48 -2.33 -11.00
C ASP A 29 -0.95 -0.88 -10.81
N ALA A 30 -0.51 -0.22 -9.73
CA ALA A 30 -0.83 1.18 -9.49
C ALA A 30 -0.30 2.09 -10.62
N CYS A 31 0.90 1.82 -11.15
CA CYS A 31 1.43 2.55 -12.30
C CYS A 31 0.55 2.38 -13.54
N GLU A 32 -0.03 1.19 -13.77
CA GLU A 32 -0.97 0.99 -14.88
C GLU A 32 -2.26 1.80 -14.71
N GLU A 33 -2.82 1.81 -13.50
CA GLU A 33 -4.02 2.60 -13.20
C GLU A 33 -3.77 4.11 -13.35
N VAL A 34 -2.61 4.60 -12.89
CA VAL A 34 -2.18 5.99 -13.07
C VAL A 34 -2.09 6.36 -14.55
N ARG A 35 -1.55 5.47 -15.39
CA ARG A 35 -1.52 5.68 -16.85
C ARG A 35 -2.93 5.71 -17.46
N LYS A 36 -3.86 4.88 -16.98
CA LYS A 36 -5.28 4.91 -17.41
C LYS A 36 -5.97 6.22 -17.03
N LEU A 37 -5.56 6.86 -15.94
CA LEU A 37 -6.01 8.19 -15.52
C LEU A 37 -5.39 9.33 -16.35
N GLY A 38 -4.45 9.04 -17.25
CA GLY A 38 -3.82 10.00 -18.14
C GLY A 38 -2.58 10.69 -17.55
N PHE A 39 -2.02 10.17 -16.47
CA PHE A 39 -0.80 10.68 -15.84
C PHE A 39 0.39 9.76 -16.11
N ASP A 40 1.59 10.35 -16.16
CA ASP A 40 2.83 9.58 -16.10
C ASP A 40 3.17 9.30 -14.63
N PRO A 41 3.27 8.03 -14.20
CA PRO A 41 3.66 7.68 -12.83
C PRO A 41 4.96 8.35 -12.35
N ALA A 42 5.89 8.64 -13.26
CA ALA A 42 7.15 9.31 -12.92
C ALA A 42 6.99 10.80 -12.59
N GLU A 43 5.92 11.43 -13.09
CA GLU A 43 5.64 12.86 -12.92
C GLU A 43 4.62 13.13 -11.80
N VAL A 44 3.91 12.10 -11.33
CA VAL A 44 2.97 12.22 -10.20
C VAL A 44 3.73 12.46 -8.91
N PRO A 45 3.40 13.48 -8.10
CA PRO A 45 4.05 13.70 -6.81
C PRO A 45 3.79 12.54 -5.83
N HIS A 46 4.81 11.74 -5.52
CA HIS A 46 4.75 10.66 -4.53
C HIS A 46 5.95 10.69 -3.59
N THR A 47 5.82 10.05 -2.43
CA THR A 47 6.69 10.27 -1.25
C THR A 47 8.12 9.78 -1.48
N ASP A 48 8.31 8.73 -2.27
CA ASP A 48 9.62 8.15 -2.55
C ASP A 48 9.72 7.71 -4.02
N PRO A 49 10.62 8.31 -4.83
CA PRO A 49 10.83 7.91 -6.22
C PRO A 49 11.40 6.48 -6.38
N ASN A 50 11.91 5.88 -5.30
CA ASN A 50 12.38 4.49 -5.26
C ASN A 50 11.41 3.56 -4.51
N MET A 51 10.16 3.98 -4.28
CA MET A 51 9.18 3.24 -3.48
C MET A 51 9.05 1.78 -3.92
N ARG A 52 8.97 1.52 -5.22
CA ARG A 52 8.89 0.16 -5.76
C ARG A 52 9.97 -0.77 -5.19
N GLU A 53 11.21 -0.30 -5.14
CA GLU A 53 12.35 -1.15 -4.75
C GLU A 53 12.43 -1.41 -3.25
N SER A 54 11.79 -0.56 -2.44
CA SER A 54 11.70 -0.74 -0.98
C SER A 54 10.58 -1.68 -0.55
N LEU A 55 9.61 -1.96 -1.43
CA LEU A 55 8.49 -2.85 -1.15
C LEU A 55 8.87 -4.34 -1.28
N PRO A 56 8.26 -5.22 -0.48
CA PRO A 56 8.37 -6.66 -0.67
C PRO A 56 7.67 -7.11 -1.96
N THR A 57 7.99 -8.31 -2.45
CA THR A 57 7.12 -8.99 -3.42
C THR A 57 5.83 -9.47 -2.76
N ASN A 58 4.80 -9.77 -3.54
CA ASN A 58 3.57 -10.41 -3.02
C ASN A 58 3.89 -11.67 -2.19
N GLU A 59 4.80 -12.51 -2.65
CA GLU A 59 5.18 -13.75 -1.94
C GLU A 59 5.89 -13.47 -0.61
N GLU A 60 6.76 -12.47 -0.57
CA GLU A 60 7.41 -12.03 0.68
C GLU A 60 6.39 -11.47 1.67
N PHE A 61 5.47 -10.62 1.19
CA PHE A 61 4.40 -10.04 2.00
C PHE A 61 3.48 -11.12 2.59
N ASP A 62 3.03 -12.07 1.78
CA ASP A 62 2.16 -13.17 2.22
C ASP A 62 2.82 -13.98 3.35
N ARG A 63 4.11 -14.31 3.19
CA ARG A 63 4.88 -15.01 4.23
C ARG A 63 4.97 -14.21 5.52
N GLU A 64 5.22 -12.90 5.43
CA GLU A 64 5.29 -12.05 6.62
C GLU A 64 3.96 -12.00 7.36
N ILE A 65 2.85 -11.84 6.62
CA ILE A 65 1.50 -11.83 7.19
C ILE A 65 1.17 -13.15 7.87
N GLU A 66 1.49 -14.30 7.26
CA GLU A 66 1.29 -15.61 7.88
C GLU A 66 2.07 -15.74 9.21
N LEU A 67 3.34 -15.32 9.22
CA LEU A 67 4.16 -15.33 10.43
C LEU A 67 3.61 -14.42 11.53
N ILE A 68 3.09 -13.24 11.16
CA ILE A 68 2.46 -12.30 12.09
C ILE A 68 1.18 -12.90 12.67
N GLN A 69 0.30 -13.44 11.82
CA GLN A 69 -0.95 -14.08 12.25
C GLN A 69 -0.70 -15.22 13.23
N GLU A 70 0.29 -16.07 12.93
CA GLU A 70 0.64 -17.21 13.76
C GLU A 70 1.24 -16.77 15.11
N LYS A 71 2.07 -15.71 15.13
CA LYS A 71 2.54 -15.10 16.38
C LYS A 71 1.39 -14.53 17.21
N LEU A 72 0.41 -13.88 16.58
CA LEU A 72 -0.75 -13.31 17.26
C LEU A 72 -1.64 -14.42 17.85
N LYS A 73 -1.94 -15.48 17.10
CA LYS A 73 -2.70 -16.64 17.58
C LYS A 73 -2.08 -17.25 18.83
N ARG A 74 -0.75 -17.41 18.84
CA ARG A 74 -0.04 -17.91 20.03
C ARG A 74 -0.21 -17.01 21.24
N ARG A 75 -0.08 -15.69 21.08
CA ARG A 75 -0.29 -14.72 22.19
C ARG A 75 -1.71 -14.78 22.75
N LEU A 76 -2.72 -14.81 21.89
CA LEU A 76 -4.11 -14.93 22.34
C LEU A 76 -4.37 -16.26 23.06
N SER A 77 -3.74 -17.35 22.61
CA SER A 77 -3.86 -18.67 23.26
C SER A 77 -3.15 -18.74 24.62
N SER A 78 -2.06 -18.00 24.82
CA SER A 78 -1.37 -17.92 26.12
C SER A 78 -2.10 -17.05 27.12
N ASP A 79 -2.72 -15.95 26.68
CA ASP A 79 -3.44 -15.00 27.55
C ASP A 79 -4.78 -15.55 28.04
N SER A 80 -5.37 -16.54 27.34
CA SER A 80 -6.63 -17.18 27.73
C SER A 80 -6.48 -18.31 28.77
N GLN A 81 -5.24 -18.63 29.16
CA GLN A 81 -4.90 -19.69 30.14
C GLN A 81 -4.40 -19.13 31.49
N SER A 82 -4.44 -17.80 31.69
CA SER A 82 -4.04 -17.11 32.93
C SER A 82 -5.21 -16.47 33.66
#